data_AF-G0EFT0-F1
#
_entry.id   AF-G0EFT0-F1
#
_cell.length_a   1.000
_cell.length_b   1.000
_cell.length_c   1.000
_cell.angle_alpha   90.00
_cell.angle_beta   90.00
_cell.angle_gamma   90.00
#
_symmetry.space_group_name_H-M   'P 1'
#
loop_
_entity.id
_entity.type
_entity.pdbx_description
1 polymer ?
#
loop_
_entity_poly.entity_id
_entity_poly.type
_entity_poly.pdbx_seq_one_letter_code
_entity_poly.pdbx_strand_id
1 'polypeptide(L)'
;MASRREEFEKLREMAKRILEAFESPLHAFIYQRSIDDVNLVATVIREAGIGPLVNQVVLSGREGIYALLVNDRGCKNECAYGRCDPSDRECLDRCVEECKSKRLEAVVMRLREYIGGHANR
;
A
#
# COMPACT_ATOMS: atom_id res chain seq x y z
N MET A 1 -6.36 -23.68 -19.23
CA MET A 1 -6.31 -23.55 -17.76
C MET A 1 -4.88 -23.17 -17.43
N ALA A 2 -4.64 -21.95 -16.93
CA ALA A 2 -3.31 -21.58 -16.46
C ALA A 2 -2.95 -22.52 -15.31
N SER A 3 -1.70 -22.99 -15.28
CA SER A 3 -1.22 -23.80 -14.16
C SER A 3 -1.29 -22.94 -12.90
N ARG A 4 -1.69 -23.52 -11.75
CA ARG A 4 -1.66 -22.83 -10.44
C ARG A 4 -0.35 -22.09 -10.23
N ARG A 5 0.76 -22.67 -10.67
CA ARG A 5 2.10 -22.10 -10.62
C ARG A 5 2.24 -20.79 -11.39
N GLU A 6 1.64 -20.68 -12.58
CA GLU A 6 1.69 -19.46 -13.39
C GLU A 6 0.89 -18.32 -12.76
N GLU A 7 -0.24 -18.64 -12.13
CA GLU A 7 -1.03 -17.67 -11.37
C GLU A 7 -0.26 -17.15 -10.15
N PHE A 8 0.44 -18.05 -9.44
CA PHE A 8 1.30 -17.67 -8.33
C PHE A 8 2.46 -16.75 -8.74
N GLU A 9 3.15 -17.05 -9.84
CA GLU A 9 4.24 -16.18 -10.31
C GLU A 9 3.73 -14.79 -10.69
N LYS A 10 2.53 -14.69 -11.29
CA LYS A 10 1.91 -13.40 -11.60
C LYS A 10 1.60 -12.57 -10.35
N LEU A 11 1.04 -13.20 -9.32
CA LEU A 11 0.75 -12.55 -8.04
C LEU A 11 2.04 -12.08 -7.35
N ARG A 12 3.06 -12.94 -7.35
CA ARG A 12 4.36 -12.62 -6.76
C ARG A 12 5.04 -11.47 -7.48
N GLU A 13 5.01 -11.45 -8.81
CA GLU A 13 5.58 -10.37 -9.60
C GLU A 13 4.84 -9.05 -9.39
N MET A 14 3.51 -9.10 -9.33
CA MET A 14 2.71 -7.92 -8.97
C MET A 14 3.05 -7.40 -7.57
N ALA A 15 3.21 -8.29 -6.59
CA ALA A 15 3.60 -7.90 -5.23
C ALA A 15 4.99 -7.26 -5.17
N LYS A 16 5.96 -7.74 -5.94
CA LYS A 16 7.29 -7.10 -6.05
C LYS A 16 7.19 -5.70 -6.63
N ARG A 17 6.45 -5.51 -7.72
CA ARG A 17 6.24 -4.19 -8.32
C ARG A 17 5.59 -3.21 -7.34
N ILE A 18 4.61 -3.68 -6.56
CA ILE A 18 3.98 -2.88 -5.51
C ILE A 18 5.01 -2.53 -4.42
N LEU A 19 5.77 -3.52 -3.93
CA LEU A 19 6.79 -3.33 -2.92
C LEU A 19 7.84 -2.29 -3.34
N GLU A 20 8.42 -2.44 -4.54
CA GLU A 20 9.40 -1.51 -5.10
C GLU A 20 8.85 -0.08 -5.17
N ALA A 21 7.57 0.07 -5.51
CA ALA A 21 6.92 1.38 -5.57
C ALA A 21 6.72 2.02 -4.18
N PHE A 22 6.44 1.23 -3.14
CA PHE A 22 6.38 1.71 -1.75
C PHE A 22 7.78 2.01 -1.16
N GLU A 23 8.81 1.28 -1.59
CA GLU A 23 10.20 1.56 -1.22
C GLU A 23 10.79 2.76 -1.98
N SER A 24 10.17 3.16 -3.10
CA SER A 24 10.56 4.35 -3.84
C SER A 24 10.25 5.64 -3.05
N PRO A 25 10.91 6.78 -3.35
CA PRO A 25 10.64 8.06 -2.68
C PRO A 25 9.20 8.56 -2.79
N LEU A 26 8.42 8.04 -3.74
CA LEU A 26 7.01 8.41 -3.90
C LEU A 26 6.09 7.69 -2.89
N HIS A 27 6.55 6.55 -2.35
CA HIS A 27 5.77 5.70 -1.44
C HIS A 27 4.36 5.37 -1.95
N ALA A 28 4.24 5.19 -3.27
CA ALA A 28 2.97 5.01 -3.96
C ALA A 28 3.11 4.06 -5.14
N PHE A 29 2.12 3.20 -5.33
CA PHE A 29 2.01 2.36 -6.53
C PHE A 29 0.96 2.92 -7.48
N ILE A 30 1.38 3.41 -8.64
CA ILE A 30 0.50 3.90 -9.70
C ILE A 30 0.30 2.79 -10.72
N TYR A 31 -0.94 2.54 -11.11
CA TYR A 31 -1.30 1.52 -12.09
C TYR A 31 -2.47 1.97 -12.95
N GLN A 32 -2.54 1.38 -14.15
CA GLN A 32 -3.55 1.73 -15.14
C GLN A 32 -4.30 0.49 -15.59
N ARG A 33 -5.64 0.55 -15.64
CA ARG A 33 -6.49 -0.60 -15.97
C ARG A 33 -6.22 -1.25 -17.32
N SER A 34 -5.72 -0.49 -18.30
CA SER A 34 -5.37 -0.99 -19.64
C SER A 34 -4.00 -1.65 -19.72
N ILE A 35 -3.14 -1.46 -18.70
CA ILE A 35 -1.76 -1.96 -18.66
C ILE A 35 -1.64 -3.07 -17.60
N ASP A 36 -2.24 -2.84 -16.44
CA ASP A 36 -2.14 -3.71 -15.27
C ASP A 36 -3.45 -4.47 -15.03
N ASP A 37 -3.31 -5.73 -14.61
CA ASP A 37 -4.45 -6.52 -14.15
C ASP A 37 -4.88 -6.07 -12.75
N VAL A 38 -5.96 -5.30 -12.70
CA VAL A 38 -6.53 -4.76 -11.46
C VAL A 38 -6.95 -5.87 -10.49
N ASN A 39 -7.32 -7.05 -10.99
CA ASN A 39 -7.67 -8.19 -10.12
C ASN A 39 -6.43 -8.75 -9.41
N LEU A 40 -5.27 -8.76 -10.07
CA LEU A 40 -4.00 -9.13 -9.42
C LEU A 40 -3.64 -8.13 -8.34
N VAL A 41 -3.75 -6.82 -8.61
CA VAL A 41 -3.51 -5.77 -7.61
C VAL A 41 -4.43 -5.95 -6.40
N ALA A 42 -5.73 -6.12 -6.62
CA ALA A 42 -6.70 -6.32 -5.55
C ALA A 42 -6.44 -7.61 -4.76
N THR A 43 -6.01 -8.67 -5.42
CA THR A 43 -5.68 -9.95 -4.78
C THR A 43 -4.44 -9.82 -3.90
N VAL A 44 -3.37 -9.19 -4.39
CA VAL A 44 -2.17 -8.91 -3.58
C VAL A 44 -2.52 -8.06 -2.36
N ILE A 45 -3.32 -6.99 -2.52
CA ILE A 45 -3.73 -6.13 -1.39
C ILE A 45 -4.44 -6.94 -0.31
N ARG A 46 -5.35 -7.84 -0.72
CA ARG A 46 -6.13 -8.68 0.19
C ARG A 46 -5.27 -9.75 0.85
N GLU A 47 -4.48 -10.50 0.08
CA GLU A 47 -3.71 -11.64 0.58
C GLU A 47 -2.49 -11.23 1.41
N ALA A 48 -1.83 -10.13 1.04
CA ALA A 48 -0.79 -9.52 1.88
C ALA A 48 -1.40 -8.81 3.10
N GLY A 49 -2.73 -8.70 3.19
CA GLY A 49 -3.41 -8.07 4.31
C GLY A 49 -3.15 -6.58 4.45
N ILE A 50 -2.73 -5.87 3.39
CA ILE A 50 -2.40 -4.44 3.45
C ILE A 50 -3.61 -3.54 3.23
N GLY A 51 -4.78 -4.08 2.87
CA GLY A 51 -6.01 -3.32 2.59
C GLY A 51 -6.34 -2.19 3.58
N PRO A 52 -6.31 -2.40 4.91
CA PRO A 52 -6.57 -1.33 5.88
C PRO A 52 -5.48 -0.23 5.94
N LEU A 53 -4.27 -0.55 5.49
CA LEU A 53 -3.09 0.32 5.56
C LEU A 53 -2.93 1.20 4.32
N VAL A 54 -3.69 0.94 3.26
CA VAL A 54 -3.59 1.64 1.98
C VAL A 54 -4.94 2.22 1.56
N ASN A 55 -4.88 3.31 0.80
CA ASN A 55 -6.02 3.90 0.13
C ASN A 55 -5.80 3.83 -1.37
N GLN A 56 -6.84 3.42 -2.10
CA GLN A 56 -6.89 3.55 -3.55
C GLN A 56 -7.48 4.93 -3.89
N VAL A 57 -6.78 5.69 -4.71
CA VAL A 57 -7.21 7.00 -5.21
C VAL A 57 -7.31 6.94 -6.73
N VAL A 58 -8.38 7.50 -7.29
CA VAL A 58 -8.55 7.63 -8.74
C VAL A 58 -7.83 8.90 -9.19
N LEU A 59 -6.78 8.75 -10.01
CA LEU A 59 -6.07 9.88 -10.60
C LEU A 59 -6.74 10.37 -11.88
N SER A 60 -7.20 9.44 -12.72
CA SER A 60 -7.94 9.72 -13.95
C SER A 60 -8.98 8.64 -14.19
N GLY A 61 -10.26 8.98 -13.98
CA GLY A 61 -11.36 8.03 -14.19
C GLY A 61 -11.56 7.64 -15.65
N ARG A 62 -11.32 8.58 -16.58
CA ARG A 62 -11.44 8.36 -18.03
C ARG A 62 -10.38 7.40 -18.54
N GLU A 63 -9.16 7.51 -18.05
CA GLU A 63 -8.02 6.70 -18.50
C GLU A 63 -7.81 5.45 -17.63
N GLY A 64 -8.57 5.33 -16.53
CA GLY A 64 -8.49 4.23 -15.59
C GLY A 64 -7.15 4.19 -14.85
N ILE A 65 -6.65 5.35 -14.43
CA ILE A 65 -5.39 5.49 -13.68
C ILE A 65 -5.70 5.63 -12.19
N TYR A 66 -5.03 4.79 -11.39
CA TYR A 66 -5.21 4.69 -9.95
C TYR A 66 -3.87 4.80 -9.25
N ALA A 67 -3.89 5.30 -8.01
CA ALA A 67 -2.76 5.26 -7.10
C ALA A 67 -3.14 4.49 -5.84
N LEU A 68 -2.23 3.64 -5.37
CA LEU A 68 -2.27 3.04 -4.05
C LEU A 68 -1.32 3.82 -3.15
N LEU A 69 -1.87 4.46 -2.12
CA LEU A 69 -1.14 5.31 -1.17
C LEU A 69 -1.27 4.75 0.23
N VAL A 70 -0.35 5.09 1.13
CA VAL A 70 -0.54 4.81 2.56
C VAL A 70 -1.79 5.52 3.08
N ASN A 71 -2.59 4.83 3.86
CA ASN A 71 -3.78 5.40 4.50
C ASN A 71 -3.39 6.22 5.72
N ASP A 72 -3.35 7.55 5.57
CA ASP A 72 -2.96 8.50 6.63
C ASP A 72 -4.15 9.16 7.34
N ARG A 73 -5.39 8.86 6.93
CA ARG A 73 -6.61 9.49 7.51
C ARG A 73 -6.72 9.26 9.01
N GLY A 74 -6.34 8.07 9.48
CA GLY A 74 -6.33 7.74 10.92
C GLY A 74 -5.29 8.53 11.72
N CYS A 75 -4.15 8.87 11.10
CA CYS A 75 -3.04 9.52 11.79
C CYS A 75 -3.41 10.90 12.33
N LYS A 76 -4.14 11.71 11.55
CA LYS A 76 -4.56 13.06 11.99
C LYS A 76 -5.44 13.00 13.25
N ASN A 77 -6.39 12.08 13.27
CA ASN A 77 -7.29 11.90 14.42
C ASN A 77 -6.54 11.32 15.63
N GLU A 78 -5.73 10.28 15.42
CA GLU A 78 -4.93 9.68 16.50
C GLU A 78 -3.99 10.70 17.16
N CYS A 79 -3.38 11.59 16.36
CA CYS A 79 -2.48 12.62 16.86
C CYS A 79 -3.21 13.75 17.61
N ALA A 80 -4.27 14.31 17.01
CA ALA A 80 -5.00 15.45 17.59
C ALA A 80 -5.79 15.10 18.85
N TYR A 81 -6.25 13.86 19.00
CA TYR A 81 -7.04 13.44 20.16
C TYR A 81 -6.28 12.57 21.16
N GLY A 82 -5.08 12.10 20.82
CA GLY A 82 -4.37 11.11 21.64
C GLY A 82 -2.95 11.48 22.08
N ARG A 83 -2.28 12.44 21.43
CA ARG A 83 -0.84 12.70 21.69
C ARG A 83 -0.44 14.17 21.72
N CYS A 84 -1.09 15.02 20.93
CA CYS A 84 -0.72 16.43 20.78
C CYS A 84 -1.90 17.33 21.15
N ASP A 85 -1.59 18.55 21.59
CA ASP A 85 -2.59 19.61 21.67
C ASP A 85 -3.04 19.99 20.25
N PRO A 86 -4.35 20.13 19.96
CA PRO A 86 -4.85 20.54 18.65
C PRO A 86 -4.30 21.87 18.11
N SER A 87 -3.78 22.74 18.99
CA SER A 87 -3.18 24.02 18.64
C SER A 87 -1.66 23.92 18.35
N ASP A 88 -1.00 22.85 18.78
CA ASP A 88 0.44 22.61 18.57
C ASP A 88 0.69 21.95 17.21
N ARG A 89 0.87 22.80 16.19
CA ARG A 89 1.12 22.36 14.81
C ARG A 89 2.39 21.54 14.66
N GLU A 90 3.47 21.89 15.37
CA GLU A 90 4.74 21.16 15.25
C GLU A 90 4.64 19.74 15.85
N CYS A 91 3.92 19.59 16.97
CA CYS A 91 3.63 18.27 17.51
C CYS A 91 2.78 17.45 16.54
N LEU A 92 1.69 18.03 16.03
CA LEU A 92 0.77 17.34 15.11
C LEU A 92 1.48 16.85 13.85
N ASP A 93 2.27 17.71 13.21
CA ASP A 93 2.96 17.37 11.96
C ASP A 93 3.95 16.23 12.19
N ARG A 94 4.80 16.31 13.23
CA ARG A 94 5.71 15.21 13.57
C ARG A 94 4.98 13.91 13.89
N CYS A 95 3.91 13.97 14.67
CA CYS A 95 3.13 12.79 15.02
C CYS A 95 2.49 12.13 13.79
N VAL A 96 1.94 12.95 12.87
CA VAL A 96 1.34 12.44 11.64
C VAL A 96 2.40 11.79 10.75
N GLU A 97 3.57 12.39 10.61
CA GLU A 97 4.68 11.82 9.84
C GLU A 97 5.20 10.52 10.46
N GLU A 98 5.37 10.44 11.79
CA GLU A 98 5.73 9.18 12.45
C GLU A 98 4.68 8.08 12.22
N CYS A 99 3.39 8.45 12.29
CA CYS A 99 2.30 7.51 12.05
C CYS A 99 2.30 7.00 10.61
N LYS A 100 2.50 7.89 9.64
CA LYS A 100 2.63 7.52 8.22
C LYS A 100 3.82 6.58 8.00
N SER A 101 4.99 6.89 8.56
CA SER A 101 6.18 6.06 8.45
C SER A 101 5.95 4.65 9.01
N LYS A 102 5.32 4.52 10.18
CA LYS A 102 4.98 3.21 10.76
C LYS A 102 4.01 2.41 9.88
N ARG A 103 3.04 3.08 9.27
CA ARG A 103 2.09 2.43 8.34
C ARG A 103 2.80 1.99 7.06
N LEU A 104 3.68 2.81 6.52
CA LEU A 104 4.52 2.47 5.37
C LEU A 104 5.40 1.25 5.65
N GLU A 105 6.11 1.24 6.78
CA GLU A 105 6.92 0.10 7.23
C GLU A 105 6.09 -1.18 7.32
N ALA A 106 4.88 -1.09 7.87
CA ALA A 106 3.96 -2.23 7.96
C ALA A 106 3.52 -2.74 6.57
N VAL A 107 3.27 -1.85 5.60
CA VAL A 107 2.95 -2.24 4.21
C VAL A 107 4.14 -2.97 3.59
N VAL A 108 5.34 -2.40 3.66
CA VAL A 108 6.58 -2.97 3.13
C VAL A 108 6.86 -4.34 3.73
N MET A 109 6.76 -4.47 5.06
CA MET A 109 6.96 -5.72 5.77
C MET A 109 5.97 -6.80 5.31
N ARG A 110 4.67 -6.50 5.26
CA ARG A 110 3.64 -7.46 4.82
C ARG A 110 3.82 -7.91 3.38
N LEU A 111 4.25 -7.00 2.48
CA LEU A 111 4.56 -7.36 1.10
C LEU A 111 5.79 -8.26 1.00
N ARG A 112 6.85 -7.99 1.77
CA ARG A 112 8.04 -8.86 1.83
C ARG A 112 7.69 -10.25 2.36
N GLU A 113 6.89 -10.32 3.43
CA GLU A 113 6.40 -11.58 3.99
C GLU A 113 5.54 -12.35 2.98
N TYR A 114 4.66 -11.67 2.24
CA TYR A 114 3.89 -12.28 1.16
C TYR A 114 4.81 -12.88 0.08
N ILE A 115 5.78 -12.11 -0.42
CA ILE A 115 6.73 -12.54 -1.45
C ILE A 115 7.62 -13.70 -0.98
N GLY A 116 8.04 -13.70 0.29
CA GLY A 116 8.92 -14.70 0.90
C GLY A 116 8.18 -15.95 1.37
N GLY A 117 6.99 -15.80 1.95
CA GLY A 117 6.15 -16.92 2.43
C GLY A 117 5.62 -17.78 1.29
N HIS A 118 5.41 -17.21 0.11
CA HIS A 118 5.09 -17.95 -1.11
C HIS A 118 6.29 -18.63 -1.78
N ALA A 119 7.52 -18.48 -1.27
CA ALA A 119 8.68 -19.24 -1.75
C ALA A 119 8.81 -20.63 -1.11
N ASN A 120 8.06 -20.91 -0.03
CA ASN A 120 8.15 -22.13 0.79
C ASN A 120 6.87 -23.00 0.80
N ARG A 121 5.92 -22.75 -0.10
CA ARG A 121 4.72 -23.57 -0.32
C ARG A 121 4.70 -24.13 -1.73
#